data_AF-A0A4P5R462-F1
#
_entry.id   AF-A0A4P5R462-F1
#
_cell.length_a   1.000
_cell.length_b   1.000
_cell.length_c   1.000
_cell.angle_alpha   90.00
_cell.angle_beta   90.00
_cell.angle_gamma   90.00
#
_symmetry.space_group_name_H-M   'P 1'
#
loop_
_entity.id
_entity.type
_entity.pdbx_description
1 polymer ?
#
loop_
_entity_poly.entity_id
_entity_poly.type
_entity_poly.pdbx_seq_one_letter_code
_entity_poly.pdbx_strand_id
1 'polypeptide(L)'
;MTLPTAVTPPTKADRELLAFANSAEFAARDLYAAAAALPAFNDEEKALLVGFHDHHRAAGQALAGTVGAIATNVRSDDVFNAFRGRIQGSDKNSVFDALRELENTLANTHLSLVGALEGTEGAALVASILNTQARQSAALAILAGRSLDDALINAAESLAPGVGS
;
A
#
# COMPACT_ATOMS: atom_id res chain seq x y z
N MET A 1 30.09 21.32 -3.23
CA MET A 1 28.85 20.58 -2.95
C MET A 1 28.20 20.33 -4.30
N THR A 2 28.39 19.15 -4.88
CA THR A 2 27.70 18.74 -6.10
C THR A 2 26.24 18.48 -5.74
N LEU A 3 25.33 19.14 -6.45
CA LEU A 3 23.89 18.85 -6.35
C LEU A 3 23.66 17.35 -6.65
N PRO A 4 22.65 16.71 -6.04
CA PRO A 4 22.31 15.33 -6.34
C PRO A 4 22.14 15.14 -7.86
N THR A 5 22.67 14.02 -8.32
CA THR A 5 22.67 13.53 -9.70
C THR A 5 21.27 13.48 -10.30
N ALA A 6 21.19 13.65 -11.63
CA ALA A 6 19.96 13.66 -12.42
C ALA A 6 18.99 12.53 -12.05
N VAL A 7 17.69 12.83 -12.06
CA VAL A 7 16.62 11.81 -11.99
C VAL A 7 16.88 10.78 -13.10
N THR A 8 17.04 9.52 -12.70
CA THR A 8 17.28 8.39 -13.58
C THR A 8 15.99 7.58 -13.73
N PRO A 9 15.59 7.22 -14.97
CA PRO A 9 14.41 6.40 -15.18
C PRO A 9 14.61 4.99 -14.62
N PRO A 10 13.53 4.26 -14.30
CA PRO A 10 13.61 2.86 -13.87
C PRO A 10 14.26 1.97 -14.93
N THR A 11 15.15 1.09 -14.49
CA THR A 11 15.71 0.02 -15.31
C THR A 11 14.64 -1.00 -15.71
N LYS A 12 14.99 -2.00 -16.53
CA LYS A 12 14.05 -3.08 -16.85
C LYS A 12 13.63 -3.86 -15.59
N ALA A 13 14.60 -4.21 -14.74
CA ALA A 13 14.34 -4.94 -13.49
C ALA A 13 13.52 -4.09 -12.52
N ASP A 14 13.80 -2.79 -12.43
CA ASP A 14 13.00 -1.86 -11.60
C ASP A 14 11.53 -1.87 -12.01
N ARG A 15 11.26 -1.83 -13.33
CA ARG A 15 9.87 -1.82 -13.81
C ARG A 15 9.12 -3.10 -13.43
N GLU A 16 9.78 -4.26 -13.42
CA GLU A 16 9.17 -5.53 -13.00
C GLU A 16 8.77 -5.47 -11.51
N LEU A 17 9.64 -4.93 -10.65
CA LEU A 17 9.34 -4.72 -9.23
C LEU A 17 8.22 -3.69 -9.01
N LEU A 18 8.23 -2.60 -9.77
CA LEU A 18 7.20 -1.56 -9.70
C LEU A 18 5.85 -2.03 -10.27
N ALA A 19 5.84 -2.95 -11.24
CA ALA A 19 4.63 -3.57 -11.75
C ALA A 19 3.99 -4.51 -10.72
N PHE A 20 4.82 -5.20 -9.93
CA PHE A 20 4.35 -5.93 -8.75
C PHE A 20 3.71 -4.98 -7.72
N ALA A 21 4.38 -3.87 -7.39
CA ALA A 21 3.84 -2.86 -6.48
C ALA A 21 2.49 -2.29 -6.99
N ASN A 22 2.38 -2.03 -8.29
CA ASN A 22 1.13 -1.59 -8.93
C ASN A 22 -0.03 -2.56 -8.64
N SER A 23 0.22 -3.86 -8.73
CA SER A 23 -0.80 -4.87 -8.44
C SER A 23 -1.18 -4.94 -6.95
N ALA A 24 -0.20 -4.80 -6.06
CA ALA A 24 -0.42 -4.75 -4.61
C ALA A 24 -1.27 -3.53 -4.22
N GLU A 25 -1.00 -2.34 -4.79
CA GLU A 25 -1.81 -1.14 -4.57
C GLU A 25 -3.27 -1.33 -5.02
N PHE A 26 -3.51 -2.02 -6.14
CA PHE A 26 -4.87 -2.32 -6.57
C PHE A 26 -5.58 -3.34 -5.68
N ALA A 27 -4.86 -4.25 -5.03
CA ALA A 27 -5.44 -5.11 -4.01
C ALA A 27 -5.91 -4.30 -2.80
N ALA A 28 -5.09 -3.37 -2.33
CA ALA A 28 -5.45 -2.49 -1.23
C ALA A 28 -6.63 -1.58 -1.55
N ARG A 29 -6.66 -0.99 -2.76
CA ARG A 29 -7.83 -0.26 -3.27
C ARG A 29 -9.10 -1.09 -3.08
N ASP A 30 -9.12 -2.33 -3.58
CA ASP A 30 -10.31 -3.17 -3.52
C ASP A 30 -10.69 -3.56 -2.08
N LEU A 31 -9.70 -3.79 -1.21
CA LEU A 31 -9.91 -4.09 0.21
C LEU A 31 -10.52 -2.88 0.96
N TYR A 32 -10.06 -1.66 0.68
CA TYR A 32 -10.64 -0.45 1.25
C TYR A 32 -12.05 -0.17 0.73
N ALA A 33 -12.31 -0.44 -0.56
CA ALA A 33 -13.68 -0.37 -1.10
C ALA A 33 -14.62 -1.34 -0.37
N ALA A 34 -14.15 -2.58 -0.12
CA ALA A 34 -14.91 -3.57 0.63
C ALA A 34 -15.15 -3.14 2.08
N ALA A 35 -14.14 -2.59 2.76
CA ALA A 35 -14.26 -2.08 4.12
C ALA A 35 -15.26 -0.90 4.22
N ALA A 36 -15.17 0.08 3.31
CA ALA A 36 -16.05 1.24 3.28
C ALA A 36 -17.52 0.87 3.04
N ALA A 37 -17.79 -0.27 2.39
CA ALA A 37 -19.12 -0.78 2.16
C ALA A 37 -19.76 -1.44 3.40
N LEU A 38 -18.99 -1.69 4.47
CA LEU A 38 -19.52 -2.35 5.66
C LEU A 38 -20.50 -1.43 6.41
N PRO A 39 -21.61 -1.99 6.93
CA PRO A 39 -22.56 -1.22 7.75
C PRO A 39 -22.01 -0.87 9.13
N ALA A 40 -20.89 -1.48 9.55
CA ALA A 40 -20.28 -1.28 10.86
C ALA A 40 -19.67 0.12 11.06
N PHE A 41 -19.38 0.84 9.98
CA PHE A 41 -18.76 2.17 10.00
C PHE A 41 -19.79 3.29 9.89
N ASN A 42 -19.56 4.36 10.65
CA ASN A 42 -20.30 5.62 10.50
C ASN A 42 -19.84 6.41 9.25
N ASP A 43 -20.48 7.54 8.95
CA ASP A 43 -20.21 8.31 7.73
C ASP A 43 -18.80 8.91 7.70
N GLU A 44 -18.26 9.35 8.84
CA GLU A 44 -16.91 9.90 8.94
C GLU A 44 -15.85 8.82 8.72
N GLU A 45 -16.04 7.65 9.32
CA GLU A 45 -15.17 6.48 9.15
C GLU A 45 -15.21 5.98 7.71
N LYS A 46 -16.39 5.94 7.09
CA LYS A 46 -16.52 5.61 5.66
C LYS A 46 -15.81 6.61 4.77
N ALA A 47 -15.95 7.91 5.05
CA ALA A 47 -15.25 8.94 4.29
C ALA A 47 -13.72 8.78 4.38
N LEU A 48 -13.20 8.44 5.57
CA LEU A 48 -11.78 8.12 5.75
C LEU A 48 -11.36 6.90 4.92
N LEU A 49 -12.11 5.79 5.01
CA LEU A 49 -11.82 4.56 4.26
C LEU A 49 -11.85 4.79 2.74
N VAL A 50 -12.79 5.62 2.26
CA VAL A 50 -12.84 6.04 0.85
C VAL A 50 -11.63 6.90 0.46
N GLY A 51 -11.20 7.80 1.34
CA GLY A 51 -9.97 8.58 1.12
C GLY A 51 -8.74 7.68 0.99
N PHE A 52 -8.66 6.62 1.78
CA PHE A 52 -7.55 5.65 1.73
C PHE A 52 -7.64 4.77 0.48
N HIS A 53 -8.85 4.33 0.09
CA HIS A 53 -9.11 3.71 -1.21
C HIS A 53 -8.59 4.59 -2.37
N ASP A 54 -8.91 5.88 -2.35
CA ASP A 54 -8.53 6.80 -3.42
C ASP A 54 -7.02 7.03 -3.48
N HIS A 55 -6.35 7.04 -2.32
CA HIS A 55 -4.90 7.04 -2.26
C HIS A 55 -4.30 5.81 -2.96
N HIS A 56 -4.73 4.59 -2.62
CA HIS A 56 -4.22 3.37 -3.26
C HIS A 56 -4.50 3.35 -4.77
N ARG A 57 -5.67 3.83 -5.19
CA ARG A 57 -5.99 3.97 -6.63
C ARG A 57 -5.01 4.94 -7.31
N ALA A 58 -4.73 6.08 -6.70
CA ALA A 58 -3.80 7.07 -7.25
C ALA A 58 -2.36 6.55 -7.26
N ALA A 59 -1.92 5.86 -6.19
CA ALA A 59 -0.62 5.21 -6.11
C ALA A 59 -0.44 4.15 -7.21
N GLY A 60 -1.43 3.26 -7.38
CA GLY A 60 -1.44 2.28 -8.47
C GLY A 60 -1.35 2.92 -9.84
N GLN A 61 -2.09 4.00 -10.09
CA GLN A 61 -2.05 4.76 -11.36
C GLN A 61 -0.71 5.46 -11.59
N ALA A 62 -0.09 6.04 -10.55
CA ALA A 62 1.22 6.65 -10.65
C ALA A 62 2.29 5.61 -11.01
N LEU A 63 2.27 4.44 -10.33
CA LEU A 63 3.14 3.32 -10.66
C LEU A 63 2.95 2.85 -12.10
N ALA A 64 1.70 2.77 -12.57
CA ALA A 64 1.40 2.43 -13.96
C ALA A 64 2.02 3.43 -14.96
N GLY A 65 1.96 4.73 -14.65
CA GLY A 65 2.59 5.78 -15.44
C GLY A 65 4.11 5.60 -15.55
N THR A 66 4.76 5.19 -14.47
CA THR A 66 6.21 4.94 -14.40
C THR A 66 6.65 3.66 -15.12
N VAL A 67 5.87 2.56 -15.02
CA VAL A 67 6.27 1.27 -15.64
C VAL A 67 5.76 1.09 -17.08
N GLY A 68 4.78 1.88 -17.50
CA GLY A 68 4.21 1.84 -18.84
C GLY A 68 3.44 0.55 -19.13
N ALA A 69 3.68 -0.04 -20.31
CA ALA A 69 2.87 -1.14 -20.85
C ALA A 69 2.90 -2.43 -20.02
N ILE A 70 3.84 -2.59 -19.08
CA ILE A 70 3.91 -3.78 -18.22
C ILE A 70 3.10 -3.63 -16.93
N ALA A 71 2.46 -2.47 -16.70
CA ALA A 71 1.56 -2.28 -15.58
C ALA A 71 0.42 -3.29 -15.63
N THR A 72 0.21 -4.01 -14.54
CA THR A 72 -0.85 -5.02 -14.47
C THR A 72 -2.23 -4.36 -14.52
N ASN A 73 -2.38 -3.21 -13.85
CA ASN A 73 -3.65 -2.50 -13.66
C ASN A 73 -4.79 -3.37 -13.11
N VAL A 74 -4.42 -4.47 -12.44
CA VAL A 74 -5.31 -5.41 -11.78
C VAL A 74 -4.74 -5.73 -10.40
N ARG A 75 -5.62 -6.04 -9.45
CA ARG A 75 -5.19 -6.38 -8.10
C ARG A 75 -4.39 -7.68 -8.05
N SER A 76 -3.51 -7.78 -7.05
CA SER A 76 -2.93 -9.06 -6.65
C SER A 76 -3.97 -9.86 -5.87
N ASP A 77 -4.39 -11.00 -6.41
CA ASP A 77 -5.34 -11.89 -5.73
C ASP A 77 -4.74 -12.52 -4.47
N ASP A 78 -3.43 -12.77 -4.42
CA ASP A 78 -2.77 -13.28 -3.22
C ASP A 78 -2.87 -12.28 -2.06
N VAL A 79 -2.54 -11.01 -2.32
CA VAL A 79 -2.67 -9.93 -1.33
C VAL A 79 -4.14 -9.75 -0.95
N PHE A 80 -5.04 -9.71 -1.93
CA PHE A 80 -6.47 -9.54 -1.65
C PHE A 80 -7.01 -10.69 -0.78
N ASN A 81 -6.67 -11.94 -1.11
CA ASN A 81 -7.15 -13.11 -0.39
C ASN A 81 -6.57 -13.23 1.02
N ALA A 82 -5.34 -12.76 1.25
CA ALA A 82 -4.72 -12.74 2.57
C ALA A 82 -5.51 -11.88 3.58
N PHE A 83 -6.11 -10.77 3.13
CA PHE A 83 -6.77 -9.81 4.02
C PHE A 83 -8.31 -9.85 3.96
N ARG A 84 -8.93 -10.23 2.83
CA ARG A 84 -10.39 -10.10 2.61
C ARG A 84 -11.25 -10.74 3.71
N GLY A 85 -10.84 -11.91 4.23
CA GLY A 85 -11.61 -12.62 5.25
C GLY A 85 -11.68 -11.87 6.58
N ARG A 86 -10.62 -11.13 6.91
CA ARG A 86 -10.54 -10.32 8.13
C ARG A 86 -11.26 -8.98 7.99
N ILE A 87 -11.39 -8.48 6.77
CA ILE A 87 -12.10 -7.22 6.46
C ILE A 87 -13.61 -7.41 6.40
N GLN A 88 -14.12 -8.61 6.08
CA GLN A 88 -15.56 -8.86 5.97
C GLN A 88 -16.29 -9.09 7.31
N GLY A 89 -15.61 -8.88 8.44
CA GLY A 89 -16.18 -9.04 9.78
C GLY A 89 -17.12 -7.91 10.19
N SER A 90 -17.89 -8.13 11.26
CA SER A 90 -18.77 -7.11 11.86
C SER A 90 -18.11 -6.32 12.99
N ASP A 91 -16.97 -6.77 13.51
CA ASP A 91 -16.22 -6.03 14.52
C ASP A 91 -15.32 -4.97 13.87
N LYS A 92 -15.68 -3.71 14.11
CA LYS A 92 -15.00 -2.54 13.57
C LYS A 92 -13.51 -2.51 13.92
N ASN A 93 -13.15 -2.85 15.15
CA ASN A 93 -11.76 -2.76 15.60
C ASN A 93 -10.91 -3.83 14.90
N SER A 94 -11.43 -5.05 14.77
CA SER A 94 -10.79 -6.11 13.98
C SER A 94 -10.56 -5.72 12.51
N VAL A 95 -11.50 -5.00 11.90
CA VAL A 95 -11.34 -4.49 10.52
C VAL A 95 -10.25 -3.42 10.47
N PHE A 96 -10.23 -2.45 11.40
CA PHE A 96 -9.16 -1.46 11.47
C PHE A 96 -7.79 -2.09 11.71
N ASP A 97 -7.68 -3.12 12.55
CA ASP A 97 -6.41 -3.84 12.75
C ASP A 97 -5.96 -4.58 11.48
N ALA A 98 -6.88 -5.19 10.74
CA ALA A 98 -6.56 -5.85 9.47
C ALA A 98 -6.07 -4.85 8.41
N LEU A 99 -6.72 -3.68 8.33
CA LEU A 99 -6.29 -2.59 7.44
C LEU A 99 -4.96 -1.99 7.89
N ARG A 100 -4.72 -1.84 9.20
CA ARG A 100 -3.43 -1.40 9.73
C ARG A 100 -2.30 -2.35 9.34
N GLU A 101 -2.54 -3.66 9.45
CA GLU A 101 -1.57 -4.67 9.04
C GLU A 101 -1.29 -4.61 7.54
N LEU A 102 -2.32 -4.44 6.70
CA LEU A 102 -2.18 -4.22 5.26
C LEU A 102 -1.28 -3.01 4.97
N GLU A 103 -1.57 -1.85 5.57
CA GLU A 103 -0.80 -0.62 5.36
C GLU A 103 0.65 -0.76 5.82
N ASN A 104 0.88 -1.45 6.95
CA ASN A 104 2.22 -1.77 7.43
C ASN A 104 2.98 -2.70 6.47
N THR A 105 2.33 -3.73 5.95
CA THR A 105 2.90 -4.64 4.94
C THR A 105 3.26 -3.88 3.66
N LEU A 106 2.39 -3.00 3.16
CA LEU A 106 2.67 -2.21 1.96
C LEU A 106 3.77 -1.17 2.19
N ALA A 107 3.76 -0.48 3.33
CA ALA A 107 4.81 0.46 3.69
C ALA A 107 6.19 -0.23 3.74
N ASN A 108 6.26 -1.45 4.32
CA ASN A 108 7.51 -2.22 4.34
C ASN A 108 7.89 -2.79 2.97
N THR A 109 6.90 -3.12 2.14
CA THR A 109 7.11 -3.52 0.74
C THR A 109 7.77 -2.38 -0.04
N HIS A 110 7.21 -1.18 0.02
CA HIS A 110 7.79 -0.01 -0.65
C HIS A 110 9.13 0.40 -0.06
N LEU A 111 9.34 0.26 1.25
CA LEU A 111 10.66 0.48 1.86
C LEU A 111 11.71 -0.49 1.31
N SER A 112 11.35 -1.76 1.13
CA SER A 112 12.21 -2.76 0.49
C SER A 112 12.53 -2.37 -0.95
N LEU A 113 11.55 -1.84 -1.69
CA LEU A 113 11.75 -1.34 -3.05
C LEU A 113 12.67 -0.12 -3.11
N VAL A 114 12.56 0.84 -2.17
CA VAL A 114 13.51 1.97 -2.09
C VAL A 114 14.95 1.49 -2.01
N GLY A 115 15.22 0.41 -1.28
CA GLY A 115 16.56 -0.18 -1.16
C GLY A 115 17.01 -1.04 -2.35
N ALA A 116 16.08 -1.44 -3.22
CA ALA A 116 16.35 -2.38 -4.33
C ALA A 116 16.40 -1.70 -5.71
N LEU A 117 15.70 -0.58 -5.89
CA LEU A 117 15.58 0.10 -7.18
C LEU A 117 16.87 0.85 -7.54
N GLU A 118 17.33 0.69 -8.78
CA GLU A 118 18.48 1.43 -9.31
C GLU A 118 18.09 2.84 -9.82
N GLY A 119 16.92 2.94 -10.45
CA GLY A 119 16.35 4.18 -10.95
C GLY A 119 15.79 5.08 -9.84
N THR A 120 16.30 6.31 -9.75
CA THR A 120 15.90 7.27 -8.71
C THR A 120 14.47 7.79 -8.88
N GLU A 121 13.91 7.78 -10.11
CA GLU A 121 12.52 8.15 -10.36
C GLU A 121 11.54 7.19 -9.65
N GLY A 122 11.73 5.88 -9.88
CA GLY A 122 10.92 4.83 -9.27
C GLY A 122 11.07 4.82 -7.75
N ALA A 123 12.31 4.93 -7.26
CA ALA A 123 12.60 5.00 -5.82
C ALA A 123 11.91 6.20 -5.15
N ALA A 124 11.93 7.38 -5.78
CA ALA A 124 11.25 8.57 -5.26
C ALA A 124 9.73 8.39 -5.22
N LEU A 125 9.14 7.74 -6.23
CA LEU A 125 7.70 7.45 -6.25
C LEU A 125 7.30 6.53 -5.10
N VAL A 126 7.95 5.36 -4.94
CA VAL A 126 7.62 4.43 -3.84
C VAL A 126 7.93 5.03 -2.46
N ALA A 127 8.94 5.89 -2.36
CA ALA A 127 9.23 6.69 -1.16
C ALA A 127 8.05 7.60 -0.75
N SER A 128 7.38 8.21 -1.73
CA SER A 128 6.22 9.06 -1.44
C SER A 128 5.01 8.23 -0.98
N ILE A 129 4.80 7.05 -1.57
CA ILE A 129 3.69 6.14 -1.25
C ILE A 129 3.88 5.58 0.16
N LEU A 130 5.08 5.09 0.49
CA LEU A 130 5.35 4.45 1.78
C LEU A 130 5.14 5.41 2.96
N ASN A 131 5.48 6.68 2.81
CA ASN A 131 5.26 7.69 3.85
C ASN A 131 3.75 7.95 4.08
N THR A 132 2.92 7.91 3.04
CA THR A 132 1.46 8.04 3.21
C THR A 132 0.88 6.80 3.89
N GLN A 133 1.25 5.60 3.46
CA GLN A 133 0.77 4.34 4.05
C GLN A 133 1.17 4.18 5.51
N ALA A 134 2.40 4.58 5.88
CA ALA A 134 2.82 4.62 7.27
C ALA A 134 1.92 5.53 8.13
N ARG A 135 1.47 6.68 7.60
CA ARG A 135 0.54 7.59 8.30
C ARG A 135 -0.88 7.00 8.36
N GLN A 136 -1.33 6.33 7.31
CA GLN A 136 -2.62 5.63 7.29
C GLN A 136 -2.65 4.52 8.34
N SER A 137 -1.58 3.72 8.45
CA SER A 137 -1.40 2.71 9.50
C SER A 137 -1.50 3.31 10.91
N ALA A 138 -0.77 4.39 11.17
CA ALA A 138 -0.83 5.08 12.47
C ALA A 138 -2.24 5.62 12.78
N ALA A 139 -2.94 6.18 11.78
CA ALA A 139 -4.31 6.65 11.94
C ALA A 139 -5.28 5.50 12.28
N LEU A 140 -5.14 4.34 11.63
CA LEU A 140 -5.95 3.16 11.89
C LEU A 140 -5.71 2.61 13.30
N ALA A 141 -4.47 2.62 13.78
CA ALA A 141 -4.14 2.24 15.15
C ALA A 141 -4.88 3.11 16.16
N ILE A 142 -4.85 4.44 15.97
CA ILE A 142 -5.54 5.39 16.85
C ILE A 142 -7.06 5.15 16.82
N LEU A 143 -7.65 4.93 15.64
CA LEU A 143 -9.09 4.67 15.48
C LEU A 143 -9.53 3.34 16.10
N ALA A 144 -8.67 2.33 16.09
CA ALA A 144 -8.89 1.06 16.78
C ALA A 144 -8.66 1.16 18.31
N GLY A 145 -8.33 2.33 18.84
CA GLY A 145 -8.07 2.54 20.27
C GLY A 145 -6.76 1.91 20.76
N ARG A 146 -5.78 1.73 19.85
CA ARG A 146 -4.45 1.18 20.18
C ARG A 146 -3.57 2.24 20.85
N SER A 147 -2.47 1.79 21.46
CA SER A 147 -1.51 2.69 22.09
C SER A 147 -0.70 3.48 21.06
N LEU A 148 -0.03 4.55 21.50
CA LEU A 148 0.92 5.26 20.65
C LEU A 148 2.07 4.34 20.18
N ASP A 149 2.53 3.44 21.05
CA ASP A 149 3.58 2.48 20.70
C ASP A 149 3.12 1.55 19.57
N ASP A 150 1.88 1.04 19.63
CA ASP A 150 1.28 0.23 18.56
C ASP A 150 1.14 0.99 17.24
N ALA A 151 0.96 2.31 17.30
CA ALA A 151 0.83 3.19 16.14
C ALA A 151 2.19 3.52 15.50
N LEU A 152 3.29 3.49 16.26
CA LEU A 152 4.63 3.83 15.79
C LEU A 152 5.45 2.62 15.33
N ILE A 153 5.07 1.41 15.72
CA ILE A 153 5.80 0.18 15.38
C ILE A 153 5.22 -0.45 14.10
N ASN A 154 6.08 -0.65 13.10
CA ASN A 154 5.80 -1.52 11.96
C ASN A 154 6.70 -2.76 12.03
N ALA A 155 6.09 -3.92 12.33
CA ALA A 155 6.74 -5.23 12.35
C ALA A 155 6.24 -6.17 11.25
N ALA A 156 5.45 -5.66 10.29
CA ALA A 156 4.88 -6.48 9.23
C ALA A 156 5.96 -6.87 8.21
N GLU A 157 5.88 -8.09 7.70
CA GLU A 157 6.77 -8.55 6.62
C GLU A 157 6.41 -7.84 5.30
N SER A 158 7.43 -7.59 4.49
CA SER A 158 7.23 -7.09 3.13
C SER A 158 6.74 -8.20 2.21
N LEU A 159 5.96 -7.81 1.20
CA LEU A 159 5.58 -8.73 0.14
C LEU A 159 6.77 -8.93 -0.81
N ALA A 160 6.94 -10.16 -1.31
CA ALA A 160 7.86 -10.47 -2.38
C ALA A 160 7.09 -10.68 -3.69
N PRO A 161 7.63 -10.28 -4.86
CA PRO A 161 7.11 -10.72 -6.13
C PRO A 161 7.08 -12.25 -6.15
N GLY A 162 5.91 -12.84 -6.42
CA GLY A 162 5.83 -14.29 -6.62
C GLY A 162 6.78 -14.67 -7.75
N VAL A 163 7.67 -15.64 -7.50
CA VAL A 163 8.46 -16.23 -8.59
C VAL A 163 7.46 -16.82 -9.57
N GLY A 164 7.39 -16.27 -10.78
CA GLY A 164 6.48 -16.76 -11.81
C GLY A 164 6.64 -18.27 -11.98
N SER A 165 5.53 -18.99 -11.90
CA SER A 165 5.45 -20.40 -12.30
C SER A 165 5.49 -20.51 -13.82
#